data_AF-A0A916C0N3-F1
#
_entry.id   AF-A0A916C0N3-F1
#
_cell.length_a   1.000
_cell.length_b   1.000
_cell.length_c   1.000
_cell.angle_alpha   90.00
_cell.angle_beta   90.00
_cell.angle_gamma   90.00
#
_symmetry.space_group_name_H-M   'P 1'
#
loop_
_entity.id
_entity.type
_entity.pdbx_description
1 polymer ?
#
loop_
_entity_poly.entity_id
_entity_poly.type
_entity_poly.pdbx_seq_one_letter_code
_entity_poly.pdbx_strand_id
1 'polypeptide(L)'
;MPGKSKSRKRTKRRVAELRGAIDQMEGDIVVVVFDDEQRLEWPGRFVPEEAKSGDVVIVRVVPVDETHWSGVSEGGKITLGEQAIQWPGKVDDGPLALSIEVDAADTTARKERVRGLVDDIFKKK
;
A
#
# COMPACT_ATOMS: atom_id res chain seq x y z
N MET A 1 10.85 -24.83 34.89
CA MET A 1 11.03 -24.75 33.42
C MET A 1 9.92 -25.60 32.83
N PRO A 2 9.03 -25.12 31.92
CA PRO A 2 9.33 -24.40 30.69
C PRO A 2 8.31 -23.26 30.38
N GLY A 3 8.38 -22.67 29.18
CA GLY A 3 7.31 -21.82 28.63
C GLY A 3 7.62 -20.34 28.50
N LYS A 4 8.72 -19.98 27.82
CA LYS A 4 8.93 -18.62 27.30
C LYS A 4 7.84 -18.27 26.28
N SER A 5 6.72 -17.74 26.75
CA SER A 5 5.81 -16.96 25.91
C SER A 5 6.51 -15.65 25.57
N LYS A 6 7.34 -15.65 24.52
CA LYS A 6 7.73 -14.42 23.83
C LYS A 6 6.46 -13.89 23.18
N SER A 7 5.65 -13.19 23.97
CA SER A 7 4.60 -12.30 23.49
C SER A 7 5.22 -11.44 22.42
N ARG A 8 4.93 -11.80 21.16
CA ARG A 8 5.23 -10.98 20.00
C ARG A 8 4.63 -9.63 20.32
N LYS A 9 5.49 -8.63 20.53
CA LYS A 9 5.12 -7.23 20.61
C LYS A 9 4.27 -6.95 19.38
N ARG A 10 2.94 -7.00 19.52
CA ARG A 10 2.03 -6.23 18.68
C ARG A 10 2.36 -4.79 19.03
N THR A 11 3.40 -4.29 18.39
CA THR A 11 3.69 -2.87 18.33
C THR A 11 2.42 -2.27 17.78
N LYS A 12 1.63 -1.64 18.66
CA LYS A 12 0.65 -0.62 18.30
C LYS A 12 1.46 0.48 17.58
N ARG A 13 1.83 0.26 16.33
CA ARG A 13 2.27 1.36 15.49
C ARG A 13 1.01 2.19 15.30
N ARG A 14 1.14 3.48 15.60
CA ARG A 14 0.19 4.50 15.19
C ARG A 14 0.29 4.55 13.66
N VAL A 15 -0.34 3.61 12.96
CA VAL A 15 -0.14 3.52 11.51
C VAL A 15 -1.14 4.48 10.88
N ALA A 16 -0.71 5.72 10.67
CA ALA A 16 -1.34 6.61 9.68
C ALA A 16 -0.92 6.19 8.26
N GLU A 17 -0.74 4.88 8.04
CA GLU A 17 -0.25 4.27 6.81
C GLU A 17 -1.07 3.00 6.57
N LEU A 18 -1.70 2.90 5.40
CA LEU A 18 -2.40 1.75 4.89
C LEU A 18 -1.45 0.93 4.02
N ARG A 19 -1.43 -0.39 4.16
CA ARG A 19 -0.69 -1.27 3.24
C ARG A 19 -1.70 -1.93 2.32
N GLY A 20 -1.53 -1.74 1.03
CA GLY A 20 -2.32 -2.39 -0.01
C GLY A 20 -1.41 -3.11 -1.00
N ALA A 21 -2.00 -3.90 -1.87
CA ALA A 21 -1.32 -4.42 -3.05
C ALA A 21 -2.03 -3.86 -4.28
N ILE A 22 -1.26 -3.55 -5.32
CA ILE A 22 -1.87 -3.21 -6.61
C ILE A 22 -2.45 -4.49 -7.17
N ASP A 23 -3.76 -4.58 -7.30
CA ASP A 23 -4.43 -5.72 -7.93
C ASP A 23 -4.34 -5.59 -9.45
N GLN A 24 -4.72 -4.43 -9.97
CA GLN A 24 -4.75 -4.15 -11.41
C GLN A 24 -4.30 -2.72 -11.72
N MET A 25 -3.67 -2.54 -12.88
CA MET A 25 -3.44 -1.24 -13.49
C MET A 25 -4.20 -1.18 -14.80
N GLU A 26 -5.16 -0.26 -14.89
CA GLU A 26 -5.96 0.00 -16.07
C GLU A 26 -5.66 1.41 -16.59
N GLY A 27 -4.72 1.51 -17.54
CA GLY A 27 -4.34 2.77 -18.17
C GLY A 27 -3.80 3.79 -17.17
N ASP A 28 -4.60 4.83 -16.90
CA ASP A 28 -4.29 5.90 -15.92
C ASP A 28 -4.95 5.64 -14.55
N ILE A 29 -5.47 4.44 -14.29
CA ILE A 29 -6.10 4.09 -13.01
C ILE A 29 -5.45 2.83 -12.46
N VAL A 30 -5.18 2.81 -11.16
CA VAL A 30 -4.49 1.74 -10.43
C VAL A 30 -5.43 1.26 -9.33
N VAL A 31 -5.91 0.04 -9.44
CA VAL A 31 -6.74 -0.58 -8.41
C VAL A 31 -5.82 -1.12 -7.31
N VAL A 32 -5.84 -0.48 -6.15
CA VAL A 32 -5.15 -0.92 -4.94
C VAL A 32 -6.14 -1.63 -4.03
N VAL A 33 -5.84 -2.87 -3.67
CA VAL A 33 -6.61 -3.68 -2.73
C VAL A 33 -5.90 -3.67 -1.38
N PHE A 34 -6.60 -3.26 -0.33
CA PHE A 34 -6.08 -3.26 1.04
C PHE A 34 -6.40 -4.58 1.75
N ASP A 35 -5.66 -4.88 2.81
CA ASP A 35 -5.85 -6.08 3.67
C ASP A 35 -7.26 -6.18 4.27
N ASP A 36 -7.97 -5.05 4.34
CA ASP A 36 -9.33 -4.91 4.85
C ASP A 36 -10.42 -5.18 3.77
N GLU A 37 -10.07 -5.86 2.67
CA GLU A 37 -10.93 -6.14 1.50
C GLU A 37 -11.43 -4.91 0.72
N GLN A 38 -10.97 -3.72 1.11
CA GLN A 38 -11.30 -2.46 0.45
C GLN A 38 -10.51 -2.31 -0.86
N ARG A 39 -11.17 -1.76 -1.88
CA ARG A 39 -10.55 -1.43 -3.17
C ARG A 39 -10.57 0.06 -3.36
N LEU A 40 -9.45 0.61 -3.82
CA LEU A 40 -9.28 2.03 -4.10
C LEU A 40 -8.73 2.19 -5.51
N GLU A 41 -9.40 3.01 -6.31
CA GLU A 41 -9.03 3.25 -7.70
C GLU A 41 -8.15 4.49 -7.74
N TRP A 42 -6.85 4.26 -7.59
CA TRP A 42 -5.85 5.30 -7.51
C TRP A 42 -5.51 5.86 -8.89
N PRO A 43 -5.53 7.19 -9.10
CA PRO A 43 -5.13 7.77 -10.39
C PRO A 43 -3.63 7.52 -10.64
N GLY A 44 -3.29 6.81 -11.70
CA GLY A 44 -1.94 6.47 -12.15
C GLY A 44 -0.99 7.66 -12.22
N ARG A 45 -1.49 8.86 -12.52
CA ARG A 45 -0.72 10.11 -12.41
C ARG A 45 -0.07 10.38 -11.04
N PHE A 46 -0.58 9.79 -9.97
CA PHE A 46 -0.07 9.92 -8.60
C PHE A 46 0.63 8.64 -8.11
N VAL A 47 0.70 7.60 -8.94
CA VAL A 47 1.37 6.33 -8.62
C VAL A 47 2.80 6.38 -9.14
N PRO A 48 3.81 5.92 -8.36
CA PRO A 48 5.18 5.79 -8.83
C PRO A 48 5.25 4.93 -10.10
N GLU A 49 6.03 5.36 -11.09
CA GLU A 49 6.24 4.59 -12.34
C GLU A 49 6.86 3.20 -12.12
N GLU A 50 7.51 3.00 -10.95
CA GLU A 50 8.07 1.72 -10.53
C GLU A 50 7.00 0.73 -10.05
N ALA A 51 5.79 1.20 -9.75
CA ALA A 51 4.71 0.37 -9.25
C ALA A 51 4.22 -0.58 -10.35
N LYS A 52 3.95 -1.84 -9.99
CA LYS A 52 3.42 -2.87 -10.89
C LYS A 52 2.22 -3.57 -10.27
N SER A 53 1.35 -4.13 -11.10
CA SER A 53 0.31 -5.05 -10.64
C SER A 53 0.95 -6.22 -9.90
N GLY A 54 0.51 -6.45 -8.66
CA GLY A 54 1.03 -7.43 -7.73
C GLY A 54 2.13 -6.92 -6.79
N ASP A 55 2.52 -5.64 -6.86
CA ASP A 55 3.42 -5.00 -5.89
C ASP A 55 2.66 -4.51 -4.65
N VAL A 56 3.36 -4.56 -3.51
CA VAL A 56 2.86 -4.05 -2.25
C VAL A 56 3.15 -2.55 -2.17
N VAL A 57 2.13 -1.77 -1.87
CA VAL A 57 2.19 -0.32 -1.74
C VAL A 57 1.82 0.10 -0.32
N ILE A 58 2.51 1.13 0.16
CA ILE A 58 2.22 1.81 1.41
C ILE A 58 1.58 3.16 1.05
N VAL A 59 0.36 3.34 1.51
CA VAL A 59 -0.44 4.56 1.37
C VAL A 59 -0.36 5.33 2.68
N ARG A 60 0.02 6.60 2.64
CA ARG A 60 0.13 7.46 3.83
C ARG A 60 -0.67 8.74 3.65
N VAL A 61 -1.24 9.24 4.74
CA VAL A 61 -1.88 10.55 4.75
C VAL A 61 -0.80 11.62 4.82
N VAL A 62 -0.85 12.56 3.87
CA VAL A 62 -0.04 13.78 3.83
C VAL A 62 -0.99 14.99 3.86
N PRO A 63 -0.53 16.18 4.29
CA PRO A 63 -1.32 17.39 4.11
C PRO A 63 -1.73 17.58 2.64
N VAL A 64 -2.82 18.31 2.40
CA VAL A 64 -3.32 18.55 1.05
C VAL A 64 -2.29 19.30 0.21
N ASP A 65 -1.87 18.70 -0.90
CA ASP A 65 -0.90 19.24 -1.86
C ASP A 65 -1.38 18.99 -3.29
N GLU A 66 -0.97 19.83 -4.24
CA GLU A 66 -1.33 19.70 -5.68
C GLU A 66 -0.67 18.50 -6.37
N THR A 67 0.34 17.91 -5.73
CA THR A 67 1.12 16.77 -6.23
C THR A 67 0.63 15.42 -5.72
N HIS A 68 -0.35 15.41 -4.83
CA HIS A 68 -0.86 14.20 -4.19
C HIS A 68 -2.37 14.07 -4.41
N TRP A 69 -2.89 12.85 -4.25
CA TRP A 69 -4.31 12.62 -4.46
C TRP A 69 -5.11 13.17 -3.29
N SER A 70 -5.75 14.33 -3.50
CA SER A 70 -6.48 15.04 -2.46
C SER A 70 -7.83 14.40 -2.15
N GLY A 71 -8.21 14.46 -0.88
CA GLY A 71 -9.46 13.95 -0.36
C GLY A 71 -9.85 14.64 0.94
N VAL A 72 -10.95 14.19 1.53
CA VAL A 72 -11.46 14.68 2.80
C VAL A 72 -11.61 13.49 3.74
N SER A 73 -10.93 13.53 4.88
CA SER A 73 -11.23 12.63 5.99
C SER A 73 -12.42 13.14 6.79
N GLU A 74 -13.40 12.27 7.00
CA GLU A 74 -14.53 12.47 7.91
C GLU A 74 -14.76 11.21 8.75
N GLY A 75 -14.58 11.29 10.07
CA GLY A 75 -14.88 10.22 11.02
C GLY A 75 -14.06 8.93 10.82
N GLY A 76 -12.85 9.03 10.25
CA GLY A 76 -12.06 7.86 9.86
C GLY A 76 -12.42 7.27 8.50
N LYS A 77 -13.27 7.93 7.72
CA LYS A 77 -13.53 7.63 6.31
C LYS A 77 -12.84 8.68 5.46
N ILE A 78 -12.06 8.29 4.45
CA ILE A 78 -11.43 9.23 3.52
C ILE A 78 -12.18 9.19 2.20
N THR A 79 -12.70 10.33 1.78
CA THR A 79 -13.38 10.52 0.50
C THR A 79 -12.41 11.15 -0.50
N LEU A 80 -12.04 10.44 -1.54
CA LEU A 80 -11.11 10.84 -2.60
C LEU A 80 -11.87 10.97 -3.91
N GLY A 81 -12.16 12.20 -4.32
CA GLY A 81 -13.05 12.45 -5.45
C GLY A 81 -14.43 11.82 -5.21
N GLU A 82 -14.77 10.79 -5.98
CA GLU A 82 -16.05 10.07 -5.91
C GLU A 82 -16.00 8.78 -5.08
N GLN A 83 -14.81 8.38 -4.62
CA GLN A 83 -14.62 7.16 -3.84
C GLN A 83 -14.49 7.47 -2.36
N ALA A 84 -14.96 6.56 -1.51
CA ALA A 84 -14.78 6.70 -0.07
C ALA A 84 -14.27 5.39 0.55
N ILE A 85 -13.11 5.47 1.18
CA ILE A 85 -12.46 4.35 1.88
C ILE A 85 -12.54 4.53 3.38
N GLN A 86 -12.58 3.43 4.10
CA GLN A 86 -12.46 3.41 5.55
C GLN A 86 -10.98 3.35 5.93
N TRP A 87 -10.50 4.41 6.58
CA TRP A 87 -9.14 4.49 7.06
C TRP A 87 -9.03 3.81 8.43
N PRO A 88 -8.19 2.76 8.59
CA PRO A 88 -8.07 2.03 9.84
C PRO A 88 -7.24 2.77 10.90
N GLY A 89 -6.61 3.89 10.53
CA GLY A 89 -5.83 4.75 11.42
C GLY A 89 -6.66 5.90 12.01
N LYS A 90 -6.10 6.56 13.01
CA LYS A 90 -6.65 7.84 13.49
C LYS A 90 -6.17 8.94 12.53
N VAL A 91 -7.08 9.42 11.69
CA VAL A 91 -6.87 10.56 10.78
C VAL A 91 -7.70 11.73 11.30
N ASP A 92 -7.11 12.92 11.31
CA ASP A 92 -7.83 14.14 11.67
C ASP A 92 -8.86 14.46 10.58
N ASP A 93 -10.03 14.94 10.99
CA ASP A 93 -11.07 15.39 10.07
C ASP A 93 -10.60 16.63 9.30
N GLY A 94 -10.75 16.61 7.97
CA GLY A 94 -10.39 17.76 7.13
C GLY A 94 -9.83 17.41 5.76
N PRO A 95 -9.40 18.43 5.00
CA PRO A 95 -8.76 18.23 3.71
C PRO A 95 -7.36 17.63 3.92
N LEU A 96 -7.13 16.49 3.28
CA LEU A 96 -5.86 15.77 3.28
C LEU A 96 -5.50 15.36 1.86
N ALA A 97 -4.29 14.86 1.67
CA ALA A 97 -3.95 14.12 0.47
C ALA A 97 -3.34 12.77 0.82
N LEU A 98 -3.39 11.85 -0.13
CA LEU A 98 -2.78 10.54 0.00
C LEU A 98 -1.55 10.46 -0.88
N SER A 99 -0.48 9.94 -0.29
CA SER A 99 0.77 9.61 -0.95
C SER A 99 0.91 8.10 -0.99
N ILE A 100 1.22 7.55 -2.16
CA ILE A 100 1.44 6.12 -2.37
C ILE A 100 2.93 5.90 -2.65
N GLU A 101 3.53 4.98 -1.90
CA GLU A 101 4.93 4.58 -2.04
C GLU A 101 4.97 3.07 -2.27
N VAL A 102 5.77 2.61 -3.23
CA VAL A 102 5.98 1.18 -3.44
C VAL A 102 6.92 0.65 -2.35
N ASP A 103 6.52 -0.41 -1.65
CA ASP A 103 7.38 -1.07 -0.65
C ASP A 103 8.48 -1.86 -1.38
N ALA A 104 9.56 -1.17 -1.75
CA ALA A 104 10.69 -1.75 -2.47
C ALA A 104 11.40 -2.89 -1.70
N ALA A 105 11.17 -3.00 -0.39
CA ALA A 105 11.70 -4.09 0.43
C ALA A 105 11.02 -5.43 0.09
N ASP A 106 9.72 -5.44 -0.24
CA ASP A 106 9.03 -6.64 -0.73
C ASP A 106 9.38 -6.95 -2.20
N THR A 107 9.50 -5.91 -3.04
CA THR A 107 9.91 -6.06 -4.45
C THR A 107 11.31 -6.67 -4.59
N THR A 108 12.23 -6.35 -3.67
CA THR A 108 13.59 -6.93 -3.60
C THR A 108 13.54 -8.41 -3.18
N ALA A 109 12.74 -8.74 -2.16
CA ALA A 109 12.56 -10.12 -1.72
C ALA A 109 11.95 -11.03 -2.81
N ARG A 110 11.08 -10.46 -3.68
CA ARG A 110 10.54 -11.17 -4.85
C ARG A 110 11.55 -11.30 -5.99
N LYS A 111 12.34 -10.27 -6.29
CA LYS A 111 13.43 -10.32 -7.29
C LYS A 111 14.50 -11.35 -6.94
N GLU A 112 14.89 -11.46 -5.67
CA GLU A 112 15.88 -12.46 -5.24
C GLU A 112 15.38 -13.89 -5.41
N ARG A 113 14.09 -14.17 -5.13
CA ARG A 113 13.50 -15.50 -5.35
C ARG A 113 13.33 -15.85 -6.82
N VAL A 114 12.93 -14.89 -7.66
CA VAL A 114 12.80 -15.11 -9.12
C VAL A 114 14.15 -15.38 -9.76
N ARG A 115 15.22 -14.67 -9.34
CA ARG A 115 16.58 -14.91 -9.86
C ARG A 115 17.10 -16.30 -9.49
N GLY A 116 16.78 -16.80 -8.30
CA GLY A 116 17.10 -18.18 -7.89
C GLY A 116 16.37 -19.25 -8.72
N LEU A 117 15.11 -19.01 -9.12
CA LEU A 117 14.33 -19.98 -9.91
C LEU A 117 14.77 -20.02 -11.38
N VAL A 118 15.12 -18.87 -11.96
CA VAL A 118 15.59 -18.79 -13.36
C VAL A 118 16.97 -19.45 -13.52
N ASP A 119 17.88 -19.32 -12.55
CA ASP A 119 19.18 -20.00 -12.60
C ASP A 119 19.04 -21.53 -12.51
N ASP A 120 18.09 -22.04 -11.71
CA ASP A 120 17.82 -23.47 -11.57
C ASP A 120 17.18 -24.08 -12.84
N ILE A 121 16.27 -23.34 -13.49
CA ILE A 121 15.64 -23.76 -14.75
C ILE A 121 16.65 -23.76 -15.92
N PHE A 122 17.60 -22.83 -15.96
CA PHE A 122 18.60 -22.76 -17.03
C PHE A 122 19.86 -23.61 -16.81
N LYS A 123 20.12 -24.12 -15.59
CA LYS A 123 21.26 -25.02 -15.30
C LYS A 123 21.01 -26.50 -15.60
N LYS A 124 19.80 -26.90 -16.00
CA LYS A 124 19.51 -28.28 -16.37
C LYS A 124 19.69 -28.50 -17.87
N LYS A 125 20.94 -28.41 -18.34
CA LYS A 125 21.35 -28.97 -19.62
C LYS A 125 22.75 -29.56 -19.55
#